data_AF-A0A6G2DFH3-F1
#
_entry.id   AF-A0A6G2DFH3-F1
#
_cell.length_a   1.000
_cell.length_b   1.000
_cell.length_c   1.000
_cell.angle_alpha   90.00
_cell.angle_beta   90.00
_cell.angle_gamma   90.00
#
_symmetry.space_group_name_H-M   'P 1'
#
loop_
_entity.id
_entity.type
_entity.pdbx_description
1 polymer ?
#
loop_
_entity_poly.entity_id
_entity_poly.type
_entity_poly.pdbx_seq_one_letter_code
_entity_poly.pdbx_strand_id
1 'polypeptide(L)'
;QESFREVVAKNTLSGNLHDFLTYNMKLFTNETDINVWFKKAIENNAYVVEQPSTNPAFANKKYRLYEGINNGQHGRMILPLLNLKNAHLFMISTYNTI
;
A
#
# COMPACT_ATOMS: atom_id res chain seq x y z
N GLN A 1 -8.92 9.67 0.45
CA GLN A 1 -7.78 10.36 -0.20
C GLN A 1 -7.99 11.88 -0.22
N GLU A 2 -9.23 12.36 -0.37
CA GLU A 2 -9.61 13.77 -0.15
C GLU A 2 -9.18 14.33 1.21
N SER A 3 -9.45 13.62 2.32
CA SER A 3 -9.11 14.14 3.67
C SER A 3 -7.62 14.42 3.90
N PHE A 4 -6.71 13.60 3.36
CA PHE A 4 -5.26 13.86 3.42
C PHE A 4 -4.90 15.12 2.61
N ARG A 5 -5.48 15.25 1.40
CA ARG A 5 -5.26 16.41 0.54
C ARG A 5 -5.77 17.71 1.17
N GLU A 6 -6.91 17.66 1.84
CA GLU A 6 -7.56 18.84 2.41
C GLU A 6 -6.81 19.40 3.63
N VAL A 7 -6.21 18.54 4.46
CA VAL A 7 -5.66 18.92 5.77
C VAL A 7 -4.13 18.85 5.83
N VAL A 8 -3.51 17.85 5.21
CA VAL A 8 -2.07 17.54 5.39
C VAL A 8 -1.24 17.92 4.17
N ALA A 9 -1.77 17.74 2.95
CA ALA A 9 -1.04 18.12 1.73
C ALA A 9 -0.75 19.62 1.63
N LYS A 10 -1.56 20.48 2.29
CA LYS A 10 -1.28 21.93 2.36
C LYS A 10 -0.03 22.27 3.19
N ASN A 11 0.33 21.41 4.14
CA ASN A 11 1.42 21.60 5.09
C ASN A 11 2.63 20.68 4.80
N THR A 12 2.57 19.90 3.72
CA THR A 12 3.63 18.96 3.30
C THR A 12 3.92 19.17 1.82
N LEU A 13 5.13 18.90 1.36
CA LEU A 13 5.50 19.02 -0.08
C LEU A 13 4.88 17.89 -0.95
N SER A 14 3.86 17.18 -0.46
CA SER A 14 3.36 15.94 -1.06
C SER A 14 1.95 16.12 -1.61
N GLY A 15 1.77 15.98 -2.94
CA GLY A 15 0.51 16.22 -3.63
C GLY A 15 -0.59 15.18 -3.38
N ASN A 16 -0.25 14.05 -2.77
CA ASN A 16 -1.20 13.02 -2.33
C ASN A 16 -0.56 12.08 -1.27
N LEU A 17 -1.38 11.16 -0.73
CA LEU A 17 -0.95 10.19 0.30
C LEU A 17 0.20 9.27 -0.15
N HIS A 18 0.17 8.79 -1.39
CA HIS A 18 1.21 7.91 -1.91
C HIS A 18 2.57 8.62 -1.97
N ASP A 19 2.60 9.86 -2.45
CA ASP A 19 3.82 10.66 -2.51
C ASP A 19 4.37 10.92 -1.10
N PHE A 20 3.49 11.23 -0.15
CA PHE A 20 3.86 11.44 1.25
C PHE A 20 4.50 10.20 1.86
N LEU A 21 3.85 9.04 1.73
CA LEU A 21 4.38 7.78 2.26
C LEU A 21 5.70 7.39 1.58
N THR A 22 5.81 7.59 0.27
CA THR A 22 7.03 7.29 -0.49
C THR A 22 8.19 8.19 -0.09
N TYR A 23 7.94 9.48 0.13
CA TYR A 23 8.95 10.42 0.63
C TYR A 23 9.44 10.01 2.02
N ASN A 24 8.51 9.76 2.95
CA ASN A 24 8.86 9.39 4.32
C ASN A 24 9.57 8.02 4.38
N MET A 25 9.16 7.04 3.58
CA MET A 25 9.85 5.76 3.44
C MET A 25 11.32 5.97 3.08
N LYS A 26 11.60 6.76 2.02
CA LYS A 26 12.96 7.03 1.56
C LYS A 26 13.79 7.85 2.56
N LEU A 27 13.13 8.69 3.36
CA LEU A 27 13.78 9.51 4.38
C LEU A 27 14.20 8.68 5.61
N PHE A 28 13.33 7.77 6.06
CA PHE A 28 13.52 7.04 7.33
C PHE A 28 14.03 5.61 7.16
N THR A 29 14.07 5.08 5.94
CA THR A 29 14.48 3.71 5.66
C THR A 29 15.32 3.64 4.39
N ASN A 30 16.08 2.56 4.23
CA ASN A 30 16.81 2.26 2.98
C ASN A 30 15.92 1.58 1.92
N GLU A 31 14.61 1.48 2.15
CA GLU A 31 13.70 0.83 1.21
C GLU A 31 13.44 1.73 -0.01
N THR A 32 13.35 1.10 -1.17
CA THR A 32 13.12 1.79 -2.45
C THR A 32 11.79 1.41 -3.08
N ASP A 33 11.22 0.27 -2.68
CA ASP A 33 9.94 -0.24 -3.14
C ASP A 33 8.86 -0.05 -2.05
N ILE A 34 7.89 0.82 -2.34
CA ILE A 34 6.79 1.13 -1.41
C ILE A 34 5.96 -0.11 -1.05
N ASN A 35 5.83 -1.09 -1.94
CA ASN A 35 5.09 -2.31 -1.66
C ASN A 35 5.82 -3.18 -0.66
N VAL A 36 7.15 -3.29 -0.80
CA VAL A 36 8.01 -4.02 0.15
C VAL A 36 7.96 -3.35 1.51
N TRP A 37 8.14 -2.02 1.57
CA TRP A 37 8.03 -1.26 2.80
C TRP A 37 6.67 -1.45 3.47
N PHE A 38 5.58 -1.32 2.71
CA PHE A 38 4.22 -1.37 3.24
C PHE A 38 3.91 -2.75 3.84
N LYS A 39 4.26 -3.84 3.16
CA LYS A 39 4.08 -5.21 3.68
C LYS A 39 4.84 -5.41 4.98
N LYS A 40 6.09 -4.92 5.06
CA LYS A 40 6.90 -4.97 6.27
C LYS A 40 6.26 -4.17 7.41
N ALA A 41 5.74 -2.98 7.12
CA ALA A 41 5.09 -2.13 8.12
C ALA A 41 3.87 -2.77 8.78
N ILE A 42 3.19 -3.71 8.09
CA ILE A 42 1.98 -4.39 8.58
C ILE A 42 2.21 -5.84 8.99
N GLU A 43 3.43 -6.37 8.86
CA GLU A 43 3.72 -7.82 8.95
C GLU A 43 3.33 -8.45 10.30
N ASN A 44 3.42 -7.68 11.38
CA ASN A 44 3.05 -8.14 12.72
C ASN A 44 1.54 -8.30 12.91
N ASN A 45 0.72 -7.63 12.09
CA ASN A 45 -0.74 -7.62 12.21
C ASN A 45 -1.45 -8.26 11.00
N ALA A 46 -0.72 -8.48 9.90
CA ALA A 46 -1.30 -9.00 8.69
C ALA A 46 -0.33 -9.92 7.94
N TYR A 47 -0.83 -11.10 7.56
CA TYR A 47 -0.14 -12.00 6.67
C TYR A 47 -0.60 -11.75 5.23
N VAL A 48 0.35 -11.47 4.33
CA VAL A 48 0.08 -11.08 2.95
C VAL A 48 0.66 -12.10 1.98
N VAL A 49 -0.20 -12.66 1.13
CA VAL A 49 0.19 -13.48 -0.01
C VAL A 49 -0.07 -12.71 -1.30
N GLU A 50 0.96 -12.56 -2.13
CA GLU A 50 0.86 -11.97 -3.45
C GLU A 50 1.09 -13.06 -4.48
N GLN A 51 0.11 -13.29 -5.36
CA GLN A 51 0.21 -14.32 -6.39
C GLN A 51 0.19 -13.68 -7.79
N PRO A 52 1.32 -13.66 -8.51
CA PRO A 52 1.33 -13.28 -9.92
C PRO A 52 0.54 -14.31 -10.73
N SER A 53 -0.05 -13.87 -11.84
CA SER A 53 -0.72 -14.79 -12.76
C SER A 53 0.29 -15.78 -13.36
N THR A 54 -0.04 -17.06 -13.32
CA THR A 54 0.71 -18.11 -14.02
C THR A 54 0.40 -18.18 -15.51
N ASN A 55 -0.70 -17.56 -15.96
CA ASN A 55 -1.02 -17.42 -17.36
C ASN A 55 -0.17 -16.30 -17.99
N PRO A 56 0.66 -16.60 -19.01
CA PRO A 56 1.54 -15.62 -19.67
C PRO A 56 0.82 -14.39 -20.20
N ALA A 57 -0.45 -14.52 -20.62
CA ALA A 57 -1.26 -13.41 -21.12
C ALA A 57 -1.48 -12.31 -20.06
N PHE A 58 -1.29 -12.62 -18.78
CA PHE A 58 -1.48 -11.70 -17.66
C PHE A 58 -0.20 -11.49 -16.84
N ALA A 59 0.97 -11.91 -17.33
CA ALA A 59 2.24 -11.80 -16.61
C ALA A 59 2.59 -10.34 -16.21
N ASN A 60 2.13 -9.36 -17.00
CA ASN A 60 2.39 -7.94 -16.77
C ASN A 60 1.27 -7.22 -15.99
N LYS A 61 0.26 -7.95 -15.50
CA LYS A 61 -0.82 -7.35 -14.71
C LYS A 61 -0.34 -7.08 -13.29
N LYS A 62 -0.78 -5.94 -12.73
CA LYS A 62 -0.51 -5.58 -11.33
C LYS A 62 -1.15 -6.61 -10.41
N TYR A 63 -0.39 -7.13 -9.45
CA TYR A 63 -0.84 -8.11 -8.46
C TYR A 63 -0.35 -7.77 -7.05
N ARG A 64 0.45 -6.72 -6.91
CA ARG A 64 1.05 -6.30 -5.65
C ARG A 64 0.01 -5.59 -4.80
N LEU A 65 -0.02 -5.91 -3.50
CA LEU A 65 -1.03 -5.45 -2.56
C LEU A 65 -1.16 -3.93 -2.57
N TYR A 66 -0.03 -3.22 -2.43
CA TYR A 66 -0.03 -1.77 -2.33
C TYR A 66 -0.54 -1.11 -3.61
N GLU A 67 -0.12 -1.61 -4.78
CA GLU A 67 -0.64 -1.12 -6.06
C GLU A 67 -2.14 -1.35 -6.19
N GLY A 68 -2.59 -2.51 -5.71
CA GLY A 68 -3.97 -2.90 -5.74
C GLY A 68 -4.85 -2.02 -4.86
N ILE A 69 -4.41 -1.66 -3.64
CA ILE A 69 -5.18 -0.80 -2.74
C ILE A 69 -4.99 0.69 -3.00
N ASN A 70 -3.89 1.11 -3.65
CA ASN A 70 -3.60 2.51 -3.98
C ASN A 70 -4.40 2.99 -5.20
N ASN A 71 -5.72 2.95 -5.07
CA ASN A 71 -6.68 3.41 -6.08
C ASN A 71 -7.84 4.18 -5.41
N GLY A 72 -8.73 4.76 -6.21
CA GLY A 72 -9.83 5.58 -5.70
C GLY A 72 -10.84 4.84 -4.79
N GLN A 73 -11.02 3.53 -4.97
CA GLN A 73 -11.97 2.72 -4.20
C GLN A 73 -11.38 2.26 -2.87
N HIS A 74 -10.12 1.81 -2.90
CA HIS A 74 -9.48 1.11 -1.79
C HIS A 74 -8.43 1.94 -1.04
N GLY A 75 -8.01 3.10 -1.57
CA GLY A 75 -6.91 3.89 -1.03
C GLY A 75 -7.15 4.41 0.40
N ARG A 76 -8.41 4.45 0.84
CA ARG A 76 -8.77 4.77 2.24
C ARG A 76 -8.35 3.71 3.25
N MET A 77 -8.03 2.48 2.82
CA MET A 77 -7.60 1.38 3.70
C MET A 77 -6.11 1.44 4.05
N ILE A 78 -5.29 2.21 3.30
CA ILE A 78 -3.83 2.29 3.50
C ILE A 78 -3.48 2.74 4.93
N LEU A 79 -4.04 3.85 5.41
CA LEU A 79 -3.72 4.39 6.74
C LEU A 79 -4.25 3.51 7.90
N PRO A 80 -5.48 2.97 7.84
CA PRO A 80 -5.93 1.99 8.83
C PRO A 80 -5.04 0.75 8.91
N LEU A 81 -4.62 0.19 7.77
CA LEU A 81 -3.74 -0.99 7.74
C LEU A 81 -2.37 -0.72 8.39
N LEU A 82 -1.82 0.48 8.21
CA LEU A 82 -0.57 0.90 8.86
C LEU A 82 -0.69 1.10 10.37
N ASN A 83 -1.91 1.27 10.89
CA ASN A 83 -2.18 1.61 12.29
C ASN A 83 -2.94 0.51 13.06
N LEU A 84 -2.94 -0.73 12.54
CA LEU A 84 -3.59 -1.86 13.20
C LEU A 84 -2.98 -2.10 14.60
N LYS A 85 -3.85 -2.37 15.58
CA LYS A 85 -3.47 -2.78 16.93
C LYS A 85 -4.15 -4.10 17.25
N ASN A 86 -3.38 -5.14 17.55
CA ASN A 86 -3.87 -6.46 17.94
C ASN A 86 -4.86 -7.08 16.92
N ALA A 87 -4.55 -6.95 15.63
CA ALA A 87 -5.33 -7.57 14.56
C ALA A 87 -4.55 -8.73 13.93
N HIS A 88 -5.27 -9.76 13.49
CA HIS A 88 -4.72 -10.85 12.69
C HIS A 88 -5.50 -10.92 11.37
N LEU A 89 -4.98 -10.25 10.35
CA LEU A 89 -5.57 -10.24 9.02
C LEU A 89 -4.82 -11.21 8.09
N PHE A 90 -5.55 -11.84 7.19
CA PHE A 90 -4.98 -12.58 6.07
C PHE A 90 -5.42 -11.90 4.78
N MET A 91 -4.46 -11.48 3.95
CA MET A 91 -4.73 -10.77 2.71
C MET A 91 -4.14 -11.53 1.53
N ILE A 92 -4.95 -11.69 0.48
CA ILE A 92 -4.55 -12.36 -0.76
C ILE A 92 -4.67 -11.33 -1.88
N SER A 93 -3.54 -10.94 -2.44
CA SER A 93 -3.51 -10.04 -3.59
C SER A 93 -3.16 -10.81 -4.86
N THR A 94 -4.03 -10.71 -5.85
CA THR A 94 -3.91 -11.30 -7.18
C THR A 94 -4.15 -10.23 -8.24
N TYR A 95 -4.06 -10.59 -9.52
CA TYR A 95 -4.28 -9.62 -10.59
C TYR A 95 -5.73 -9.12 -10.72
N ASN A 96 -6.71 -9.84 -10.17
CA ASN A 96 -8.13 -9.53 -10.26
C ASN A 96 -8.78 -9.18 -8.91
N THR A 97 -8.15 -9.55 -7.79
CA THR A 97 -8.76 -9.49 -6.46
C THR A 97 -7.74 -9.12 -5.40
N ILE A 98 -8.21 -8.41 -4.38
CA ILE A 98 -7.53 -8.11 -3.11
C ILE A 98 -8.49 -8.46 -1.98
#